data_AF-V5H066-F1
#
_entry.id   AF-V5H066-F1
#
_cell.length_a   1.000
_cell.length_b   1.000
_cell.length_c   1.000
_cell.angle_alpha   90.00
_cell.angle_beta   90.00
_cell.angle_gamma   90.00
#
_symmetry.space_group_name_H-M   'P 1'
#
loop_
_entity.id
_entity.type
_entity.pdbx_description
1 polymer ?
#
loop_
_entity_poly.entity_id
_entity_poly.type
_entity_poly.pdbx_seq_one_letter_code
_entity_poly.pdbx_strand_id
1 'polypeptide(L)'
;VDATYSFIEKPSNFRTLRQSYSVHKGRHLVKPILLVAPDGYSLDIHGPYFADSKNNDAPILRAEFQRDRDGIGRWFQRGDIFLLDRGYRDAVPFLQERGIICKMLAFIERRERQLDLLQANET
;
A
#
# COMPACT_ATOMS: atom_id res chain seq x y z
N VAL A 1 -5.51 9.92 -11.84
CA VAL A 1 -4.41 10.29 -10.92
C VAL A 1 -4.00 9.01 -10.22
N ASP A 2 -2.73 8.60 -10.36
CA ASP A 2 -2.18 7.50 -9.57
C ASP A 2 -2.03 8.01 -8.13
N ALA A 3 -2.93 7.57 -7.25
CA ALA A 3 -3.01 8.07 -5.88
C ALA A 3 -1.96 7.42 -4.95
N THR A 4 -1.02 6.64 -5.49
CA THR A 4 0.06 5.99 -4.73
C THR A 4 0.97 7.00 -4.02
N TYR A 5 1.14 8.20 -4.57
CA TYR A 5 1.99 9.25 -3.98
C TYR A 5 1.36 10.64 -4.13
N SER A 6 1.42 11.44 -3.08
CA SER A 6 1.12 12.88 -3.13
C SER A 6 2.43 13.67 -3.08
N PHE A 7 2.76 14.35 -4.17
CA PHE A 7 3.93 15.23 -4.20
C PHE A 7 3.66 16.50 -3.39
N ILE A 8 4.67 16.92 -2.63
CA ILE A 8 4.60 18.14 -1.82
C ILE A 8 5.74 19.07 -2.18
N GLU A 9 5.54 20.37 -1.95
CA GLU A 9 6.62 21.34 -2.06
C GLU A 9 7.72 21.07 -1.03
N LYS A 10 8.93 21.55 -1.32
CA LYS A 10 10.07 21.41 -0.43
C LYS A 10 9.76 22.11 0.91
N PRO A 11 9.61 21.36 2.02
CA PRO A 11 9.26 21.96 3.29
C PRO A 11 10.45 22.73 3.89
N SER A 12 10.15 23.83 4.59
CA SER A 12 11.15 24.63 5.32
C SER A 12 11.61 23.97 6.61
N ASN A 13 10.76 23.12 7.22
CA ASN A 13 11.11 22.36 8.42
C ASN A 13 12.14 21.27 8.09
N PHE A 14 13.30 21.31 8.74
CA PHE A 14 14.41 20.39 8.47
C PHE A 14 14.07 18.91 8.69
N ARG A 15 13.24 18.59 9.70
CA ARG A 15 12.81 17.21 9.97
C ARG A 15 11.90 16.72 8.84
N THR A 16 10.86 17.48 8.51
CA THR A 16 9.93 17.15 7.41
C THR A 16 10.65 17.06 6.07
N LEU A 17 11.64 17.93 5.81
CA LEU A 17 12.47 17.93 4.62
C LEU A 17 13.15 16.57 4.42
N ARG A 18 13.78 16.04 5.47
CA ARG A 18 14.47 14.75 5.41
C ARG A 18 13.50 13.58 5.30
N GLN A 19 12.37 13.62 5.99
CA GLN A 19 11.44 12.49 6.02
C GLN A 19 10.60 12.39 4.74
N SER A 20 10.25 13.52 4.12
CA SER A 20 9.44 13.53 2.89
C SER A 20 10.23 13.22 1.61
N TYR A 21 11.55 13.31 1.62
CA TYR A 21 12.34 13.10 0.40
C TYR A 21 12.44 11.62 0.03
N SER A 22 11.87 11.25 -1.11
CA SER A 22 12.02 9.90 -1.67
C SER A 22 13.25 9.85 -2.57
N VAL A 23 14.25 9.04 -2.21
CA VAL A 23 15.42 8.80 -3.06
C VAL A 23 15.02 8.18 -4.40
N HIS A 24 14.08 7.22 -4.39
CA HIS A 24 13.62 6.55 -5.60
C HIS A 24 12.88 7.47 -6.58
N LYS A 25 12.18 8.49 -6.07
CA LYS A 25 11.43 9.45 -6.92
C LYS A 25 12.18 10.78 -7.13
N GLY A 26 13.28 10.99 -6.41
CA GLY A 26 14.10 12.20 -6.48
C GLY A 26 13.38 13.48 -6.06
N ARG A 27 12.33 13.38 -5.23
CA ARG A 27 11.50 14.52 -4.82
C ARG A 27 10.76 14.29 -3.51
N HIS A 28 10.21 15.36 -2.95
CA HIS A 28 9.41 15.33 -1.73
C HIS A 28 8.00 14.77 -2.01
N LEU A 29 7.59 13.79 -1.21
CA LEU A 29 6.28 13.17 -1.31
C LEU A 29 5.83 12.63 0.03
N VAL A 30 4.53 12.35 0.11
CA VAL A 30 3.92 11.54 1.14
C VAL A 30 3.13 10.40 0.51
N LYS A 31 2.94 9.33 1.26
CA LYS A 31 2.27 8.10 0.83
C LYS A 31 0.93 7.96 1.57
N PRO A 32 -0.22 8.11 0.91
CA PRO A 32 -1.46 7.57 1.46
C PRO A 32 -1.51 6.05 1.24
N ILE A 33 -2.15 5.32 2.13
CA ILE A 33 -2.55 3.93 1.90
C ILE A 33 -4.03 3.92 1.60
N LEU A 34 -4.39 3.42 0.43
CA LEU A 34 -5.77 3.34 -0.04
C LEU A 34 -6.29 1.93 0.14
N LEU A 35 -7.44 1.80 0.81
CA LEU A 35 -8.25 0.60 0.76
C LEU A 35 -9.31 0.79 -0.32
N VAL A 36 -9.28 -0.07 -1.34
CA VAL A 36 -10.15 0.04 -2.51
C VAL A 36 -10.93 -1.26 -2.68
N ALA A 37 -12.23 -1.15 -2.87
CA ALA A 37 -13.11 -2.27 -3.17
C ALA A 37 -12.87 -2.79 -4.60
N PRO A 38 -13.21 -4.06 -4.91
CA PRO A 38 -13.01 -4.63 -6.25
C PRO A 38 -13.72 -3.89 -7.38
N ASP A 39 -14.79 -3.15 -7.08
CA ASP A 39 -15.55 -2.32 -8.02
C ASP A 39 -14.97 -0.90 -8.20
N GLY A 40 -13.83 -0.61 -7.58
CA GLY A 40 -13.07 0.62 -7.74
C GLY A 40 -13.44 1.73 -6.76
N TYR A 41 -14.40 1.53 -5.85
CA TYR A 41 -14.70 2.51 -4.81
C TYR A 41 -13.63 2.51 -3.72
N SER A 42 -13.19 3.71 -3.32
CA SER A 42 -12.31 3.86 -2.16
C SER A 42 -13.12 3.68 -0.88
N LEU A 43 -12.74 2.71 -0.06
CA LEU A 43 -13.37 2.42 1.23
C LEU A 43 -12.76 3.24 2.35
N ASP A 44 -11.43 3.42 2.32
CA ASP A 44 -10.70 4.14 3.35
C ASP A 44 -9.35 4.68 2.86
N ILE A 45 -8.84 5.68 3.57
CA ILE A 45 -7.51 6.26 3.32
C ILE A 45 -6.75 6.41 4.65
N HIS A 46 -5.63 5.71 4.77
CA HIS A 46 -4.74 5.78 5.92
C HIS A 46 -3.49 6.62 5.63
N GLY A 47 -2.96 7.26 6.68
CA GLY A 47 -1.80 8.16 6.60
C GLY A 47 -2.19 9.65 6.55
N PRO A 48 -1.40 10.51 5.88
CA PRO A 48 -0.27 10.18 5.00
C PRO A 48 1.03 9.84 5.76
N TYR A 49 1.81 8.89 5.21
CA TYR A 49 3.12 8.50 5.73
C TYR A 49 4.26 9.20 4.98
N PHE A 50 5.36 9.43 5.67
CA PHE A 50 6.57 9.98 5.05
C PHE A 50 7.26 8.97 4.13
N ALA A 51 8.08 9.45 3.21
CA ALA A 51 8.83 8.62 2.26
C ALA A 51 10.12 8.00 2.86
N ASP A 52 10.31 8.11 4.19
CA ASP A 52 11.52 7.63 4.86
C ASP A 52 11.55 6.10 4.98
N SER A 53 12.73 5.56 5.28
CA SER A 53 12.95 4.11 5.37
C SER A 53 12.20 3.43 6.52
N LYS A 54 11.59 4.19 7.44
CA LYS A 54 10.78 3.66 8.54
C LYS A 54 9.33 3.39 8.11
N ASN A 55 8.90 3.96 6.98
CA ASN A 55 7.54 3.90 6.44
C ASN A 55 7.52 3.06 5.15
N ASN A 56 7.89 1.78 5.29
CA ASN A 56 7.70 0.76 4.27
C ASN A 56 6.31 0.11 4.40
N ASP A 57 5.81 -0.42 3.28
CA ASP A 57 4.38 -0.69 3.14
C ASP A 57 3.90 -1.82 4.07
N ALA A 58 4.66 -2.92 4.18
CA ALA A 58 4.32 -4.03 5.07
C ALA A 58 4.23 -3.66 6.57
N PRO A 59 5.23 -2.99 7.18
CA PRO A 59 5.13 -2.49 8.56
C PRO A 59 4.04 -1.46 8.77
N ILE A 60 3.77 -0.57 7.80
CA ILE A 60 2.64 0.34 7.93
C ILE A 60 1.34 -0.45 8.00
N LEU A 61 1.11 -1.39 7.07
CA LEU A 61 -0.10 -2.22 7.08
C LEU A 61 -0.29 -2.93 8.43
N ARG A 62 0.77 -3.56 8.94
CA ARG A 62 0.74 -4.21 10.26
C ARG A 62 0.38 -3.24 11.38
N ALA A 63 0.95 -2.03 11.37
CA ALA A 63 0.68 -1.01 12.36
C ALA A 63 -0.78 -0.53 12.31
N GLU A 64 -1.35 -0.35 11.12
CA GLU A 64 -2.76 0.04 10.94
C GLU A 64 -3.71 -1.03 11.49
N PHE A 65 -3.45 -2.31 11.18
CA PHE A 65 -4.23 -3.42 11.75
C PHE A 65 -4.12 -3.55 13.28
N GLN A 66 -3.02 -3.09 13.88
CA GLN A 66 -2.80 -3.16 15.33
C GLN A 66 -3.37 -1.95 16.08
N ARG A 67 -3.31 -0.76 15.48
CA ARG A 67 -3.76 0.49 16.08
C ARG A 67 -5.27 0.65 16.03
N ASP A 68 -5.92 0.11 14.99
CA ASP A 68 -7.29 0.48 14.70
C ASP A 68 -8.18 -0.73 14.39
N ARG A 69 -8.87 -1.25 15.43
CA ARG A 69 -9.93 -2.24 15.23
C ARG A 69 -11.15 -1.65 14.50
N ASP A 70 -11.36 -0.34 14.58
CA ASP A 70 -12.50 0.36 13.99
C ASP A 70 -12.18 1.00 12.62
N GLY A 71 -10.91 1.00 12.21
CA GLY A 71 -10.43 1.48 10.91
C GLY A 71 -10.31 0.33 9.93
N ILE A 72 -9.09 -0.06 9.59
CA ILE A 72 -8.86 -1.09 8.56
C ILE A 72 -9.56 -2.40 8.95
N GLY A 73 -9.48 -2.80 10.24
CA GLY A 73 -10.06 -4.05 10.75
C GLY A 73 -11.59 -4.17 10.59
N ARG A 74 -12.33 -3.05 10.52
CA ARG A 74 -13.80 -3.08 10.35
C ARG A 74 -14.22 -3.60 8.98
N TRP A 75 -13.38 -3.39 7.98
CA TRP A 75 -13.63 -3.76 6.60
C TRP A 75 -13.34 -5.23 6.34
N PHE A 76 -12.80 -5.95 7.33
CA PHE A 76 -12.19 -7.27 7.13
C PHE A 76 -12.80 -8.35 7.99
N GLN A 77 -12.95 -9.52 7.38
CA GLN A 77 -13.44 -10.74 7.98
C GLN A 77 -12.56 -11.92 7.57
N ARG A 78 -12.64 -13.03 8.32
CA ARG A 78 -11.94 -14.26 7.95
C ARG A 78 -12.51 -14.78 6.64
N GLY A 79 -11.63 -15.10 5.69
CA GLY A 79 -11.98 -15.57 4.35
C GLY A 79 -11.92 -14.48 3.28
N ASP A 80 -11.78 -13.20 3.65
CA ASP A 80 -11.65 -12.12 2.67
C ASP A 80 -10.38 -12.24 1.85
N ILE A 81 -10.44 -11.76 0.60
CA ILE A 81 -9.34 -11.77 -0.34
C ILE A 81 -8.72 -10.38 -0.41
N PHE A 82 -7.40 -10.30 -0.17
CA PHE A 82 -6.63 -9.08 -0.36
C PHE A 82 -5.77 -9.20 -1.58
N LEU A 83 -5.95 -8.26 -2.51
CA LEU A 83 -5.03 -8.03 -3.62
C LEU A 83 -3.94 -7.07 -3.15
N LEU A 84 -2.71 -7.57 -3.05
CA LEU A 84 -1.57 -6.85 -2.49
C LEU A 84 -0.53 -6.53 -3.57
N ASP A 85 0.08 -5.35 -3.47
CA ASP A 85 1.32 -5.05 -4.17
C ASP A 85 2.54 -5.69 -3.46
N ARG A 86 3.65 -5.83 -4.17
CA ARG A 86 4.90 -6.45 -3.70
C ARG A 86 5.46 -5.82 -2.44
N GLY A 87 5.25 -4.51 -2.23
CA GLY A 87 5.67 -3.82 -1.01
C GLY A 87 5.09 -4.41 0.27
N TYR A 88 3.97 -5.15 0.17
CA TYR A 88 3.30 -5.81 1.28
C TYR A 88 3.69 -7.27 1.48
N ARG A 89 4.62 -7.81 0.69
CA ARG A 89 5.04 -9.22 0.76
C ARG A 89 5.34 -9.66 2.20
N ASP A 90 6.06 -8.84 2.95
CA ASP A 90 6.45 -9.20 4.31
C ASP A 90 5.26 -9.17 5.28
N ALA A 91 4.13 -8.54 4.93
CA ALA A 91 2.90 -8.57 5.73
C ALA A 91 2.02 -9.80 5.45
N VAL A 92 2.29 -10.60 4.42
CA VAL A 92 1.47 -11.77 4.06
C VAL A 92 1.29 -12.77 5.21
N PRO A 93 2.35 -13.21 5.94
CA PRO A 93 2.17 -14.15 7.05
C PRO A 93 1.23 -13.59 8.14
N PHE A 94 1.37 -12.29 8.44
CA PHE A 94 0.54 -11.61 9.43
C PHE A 94 -0.95 -11.58 9.05
N LEU A 95 -1.26 -11.41 7.76
CA LEU A 95 -2.62 -11.40 7.23
C LEU A 95 -3.21 -12.82 7.19
N GLN A 96 -2.41 -13.81 6.77
CA GLN A 96 -2.83 -15.21 6.71
C GLN A 96 -3.14 -15.79 8.10
N GLU A 97 -2.36 -15.44 9.13
CA GLU A 97 -2.65 -15.77 10.54
C GLU A 97 -4.02 -15.26 11.00
N ARG A 98 -4.51 -14.17 10.41
CA ARG A 98 -5.83 -13.57 10.68
C ARG A 98 -6.93 -14.14 9.79
N GLY A 99 -6.62 -15.12 8.95
CA GLY A 99 -7.57 -15.79 8.07
C GLY A 99 -7.85 -15.04 6.77
N ILE A 100 -6.99 -14.09 6.37
CA ILE A 100 -7.13 -13.36 5.10
C ILE A 100 -6.41 -14.15 4.00
N ILE A 101 -7.07 -14.30 2.86
CA ILE A 101 -6.52 -14.90 1.65
C ILE A 101 -5.73 -13.83 0.90
N CYS A 102 -4.40 -13.93 0.92
CA CYS A 102 -3.54 -12.97 0.24
C CYS A 102 -3.25 -13.41 -1.19
N LYS A 103 -3.51 -12.52 -2.15
CA LYS A 103 -3.13 -12.63 -3.55
C LYS A 103 -2.22 -11.45 -3.90
N MET A 104 -1.14 -11.71 -4.61
CA MET A 104 -0.17 -10.66 -4.96
C MET A 104 -0.21 -10.44 -6.46
N LEU A 105 -0.43 -9.19 -6.87
CA LEU A 105 -0.61 -8.85 -8.28
C LEU A 105 0.62 -9.26 -9.10
N ALA A 106 0.36 -9.87 -10.27
CA ALA A 106 1.39 -10.38 -11.14
C ALA A 106 2.17 -9.21 -11.80
N PHE A 107 3.44 -9.44 -12.06
CA PHE A 107 4.30 -8.43 -12.67
C PHE A 107 4.05 -8.35 -14.16
N ILE A 108 3.92 -7.14 -14.69
CA ILE A 108 4.14 -6.89 -16.11
C ILE A 108 5.64 -6.97 -16.33
N GLU A 109 6.10 -7.84 -17.22
CA GLU A 109 7.53 -7.95 -17.51
C GLU A 109 8.09 -6.64 -18.06
N ARG A 110 9.41 -6.46 -17.95
CA ARG A 110 10.12 -5.19 -18.23
C ARG A 110 9.96 -4.66 -19.67
N ARG A 111 9.31 -5.42 -20.56
CA ARG A 111 9.01 -5.09 -21.96
C ARG A 111 7.52 -5.20 -22.32
N GLU A 112 6.69 -5.60 -21.38
CA GLU A 112 5.25 -5.72 -21.58
C GLU A 112 4.55 -4.47 -21.05
N ARG A 113 3.37 -4.16 -21.59
CA ARG A 113 2.56 -3.02 -21.15
C ARG A 113 1.36 -3.43 -20.31
N GLN A 114 0.99 -4.71 -20.37
CA GLN A 114 -0.18 -5.28 -19.69
C GLN A 114 0.05 -6.78 -19.52
N LEU A 115 -0.54 -7.36 -18.47
CA LEU A 115 -0.64 -8.81 -18.30
C LEU A 115 -1.58 -9.40 -19.37
N ASP A 116 -1.32 -10.63 -19.80
CA ASP A 116 -2.31 -11.38 -20.59
C ASP A 116 -3.59 -11.64 -19.76
N LEU A 117 -4.73 -11.85 -20.41
CA LEU A 117 -6.03 -12.06 -19.77
C LEU A 117 -6.00 -13.23 -18.78
N LEU A 118 -5.31 -14.32 -19.12
CA LEU A 118 -5.17 -15.48 -18.23
C LEU A 118 -4.33 -15.13 -17.01
N GLN A 119 -3.21 -14.45 -17.22
CA GLN A 119 -2.30 -14.03 -16.14
C GLN A 119 -2.93 -12.99 -15.20
N ALA A 120 -3.77 -12.10 -15.73
CA ALA A 120 -4.51 -11.13 -14.93
C ALA A 120 -5.58 -11.81 -14.04
N ASN A 121 -6.21 -12.88 -14.54
CA ASN A 121 -7.29 -13.60 -13.84
C ASN A 121 -6.80 -14.71 -12.90
N GLU A 122 -5.54 -15.12 -12.97
CA GLU A 122 -4.92 -16.08 -12.04
C GLU A 122 -4.53 -15.44 -10.69
N THR A 123 -4.60 -14.11 -10.60
CA THR A 123 -4.30 -13.32 -9.40
C THR A 123 -5.48 -13.12 -8.48
#